data_AF-A0A816TU35-F1
#
_entry.id   AF-A0A816TU35-F1
#
_cell.length_a   1.000
_cell.length_b   1.000
_cell.length_c   1.000
_cell.angle_alpha   90.00
_cell.angle_beta   90.00
_cell.angle_gamma   90.00
#
_symmetry.space_group_name_H-M   'P 1'
#
loop_
_entity.id
_entity.type
_entity.pdbx_description
1 polymer ?
#
loop_
_entity_poly.entity_id
_entity_poly.type
_entity_poly.pdbx_seq_one_letter_code
_entity_poly.pdbx_strand_id
1 'polypeptide(L)'
;MSAWDEKKNSLALYDSLENEDENKIKIKIFQGCDRDVQKRKVLLCVLRYLGLAVISLVLHSVQVYVFALSGETLTKRLRSKAFRAILRQDIAFFDQEEHSTGALCTRLATEVSAVQGARGVLFVGIVSQQSALFDMSIRENIAYGDNSRKDISLNEIIQVTKDANIHDFIELLPHGDETMCGAHGTQFSDGQKQRIASARALIRNPKILLLDEATSALDSENEKIVQDALNRAQQNRFSLL
;
A
#
# COMPACT_ATOMS: atom_id res chain seq x y z
N MET A 1 37.25 45.71 -13.46
CA MET A 1 36.64 44.41 -13.82
C MET A 1 37.31 43.35 -12.98
N SER A 2 36.53 42.65 -12.18
CA SER A 2 37.02 41.91 -11.00
C SER A 2 37.40 40.47 -11.34
N ALA A 3 38.26 39.86 -10.51
CA ALA A 3 38.73 38.47 -10.60
C ALA A 3 37.61 37.40 -10.75
N TRP A 4 36.34 37.79 -10.58
CA TRP A 4 35.16 36.99 -10.89
C TRP A 4 34.94 36.73 -12.39
N ASP A 5 35.27 37.67 -13.27
CA ASP A 5 35.06 37.52 -14.72
C ASP A 5 36.06 36.53 -15.34
N GLU A 6 37.29 36.52 -14.85
CA GLU A 6 38.36 35.62 -15.30
C GLU A 6 38.09 34.17 -14.87
N LYS A 7 37.58 33.98 -13.65
CA LYS A 7 37.19 32.65 -13.14
C LYS A 7 35.97 32.10 -13.87
N LYS A 8 35.02 32.95 -14.27
CA LYS A 8 33.84 32.56 -15.06
C LYS A 8 34.22 32.13 -16.48
N ASN A 9 35.18 32.82 -17.11
CA ASN A 9 35.71 32.42 -18.41
C ASN A 9 36.49 31.10 -18.32
N SER A 10 37.26 30.88 -17.26
CA SER A 10 37.98 29.62 -17.07
C SER A 10 37.04 28.43 -16.83
N LEU A 11 35.91 28.63 -16.14
CA LEU A 11 34.91 27.57 -15.93
C LEU A 11 34.17 27.23 -17.23
N ALA A 12 33.77 28.25 -18.00
CA ALA A 12 33.13 28.06 -19.31
C ALA A 12 34.05 27.35 -20.32
N LEU A 13 35.36 27.61 -20.23
CA LEU A 13 36.37 26.95 -21.05
C LEU A 13 36.59 25.49 -20.64
N TYR A 14 36.49 25.18 -19.34
CA TYR A 14 36.54 23.81 -18.83
C TYR A 14 35.30 23.00 -19.24
N ASP A 15 34.09 23.55 -19.10
CA ASP A 15 32.83 22.92 -19.53
C ASP A 15 32.79 22.69 -21.05
N SER A 16 33.38 23.59 -21.84
CA SER A 16 33.49 23.40 -23.29
C SER A 16 34.49 22.30 -23.67
N LEU A 17 35.63 22.21 -22.98
CA LEU A 17 36.61 21.13 -23.21
C LEU A 17 36.07 19.76 -22.78
N GLU A 18 35.35 19.68 -21.66
CA GLU A 18 34.75 18.43 -21.17
C GLU A 18 33.63 17.93 -22.10
N ASN A 19 32.79 18.82 -22.62
CA ASN A 19 31.76 18.46 -23.61
C ASN A 19 32.35 18.07 -24.97
N GLU A 20 33.48 18.66 -25.39
CA GLU A 20 34.15 18.33 -26.64
C GLU A 20 34.85 16.96 -26.55
N ASP A 21 35.44 16.62 -25.40
CA ASP A 21 36.01 15.30 -25.14
C ASP A 21 34.93 14.23 -24.92
N GLU A 22 33.83 14.52 -24.21
CA GLU A 22 32.67 13.62 -24.12
C GLU A 22 32.07 13.34 -25.49
N ASN A 23 31.87 14.38 -26.30
CA ASN A 23 31.39 14.20 -27.66
C ASN A 23 32.42 13.49 -28.53
N LYS A 24 33.73 13.72 -28.36
CA LYS A 24 34.76 12.92 -29.04
C LYS A 24 34.75 11.45 -28.62
N ILE A 25 34.51 11.10 -27.35
CA ILE A 25 34.46 9.68 -26.95
C ILE A 25 33.13 9.06 -27.41
N LYS A 26 32.01 9.78 -27.34
CA LYS A 26 30.72 9.35 -27.90
C LYS A 26 30.83 9.17 -29.42
N ILE A 27 31.42 10.12 -30.13
CA ILE A 27 31.64 10.06 -31.58
C ILE A 27 32.66 8.97 -31.94
N LYS A 28 33.74 8.73 -31.19
CA LYS A 28 34.67 7.61 -31.45
C LYS A 28 34.07 6.22 -31.22
N ILE A 29 33.08 6.07 -30.35
CA ILE A 29 32.34 4.81 -30.20
C ILE A 29 31.49 4.52 -31.45
N PHE A 30 30.97 5.57 -32.09
CA PHE A 30 30.09 5.46 -33.26
C PHE A 30 30.78 5.63 -34.63
N GLN A 31 31.92 6.33 -34.70
CA GLN A 31 32.74 6.55 -35.90
C GLN A 31 34.15 5.97 -35.68
N GLY A 32 34.42 4.85 -36.35
CA GLY A 32 35.80 4.41 -36.60
C GLY A 32 36.28 3.14 -35.91
N CYS A 33 35.41 2.26 -35.41
CA CYS A 33 35.82 0.95 -34.91
C CYS A 33 35.31 -0.15 -35.85
N ASP A 34 36.20 -1.03 -36.27
CA ASP A 34 35.98 -2.17 -37.17
C ASP A 34 34.60 -2.83 -36.98
N ARG A 35 33.88 -3.11 -38.07
CA ARG A 35 32.48 -3.58 -38.05
C ARG A 35 32.34 -4.85 -37.22
N ASP A 36 33.41 -5.64 -37.14
CA ASP A 36 33.46 -6.86 -36.34
C ASP A 36 33.66 -6.61 -34.84
N VAL A 37 34.34 -5.53 -34.44
CA VAL A 37 34.48 -5.13 -33.03
C VAL A 37 33.16 -4.58 -32.49
N GLN A 38 32.43 -3.80 -33.29
CA GLN A 38 31.08 -3.34 -32.93
C GLN A 38 30.11 -4.51 -32.77
N LYS A 39 30.10 -5.47 -33.70
CA LYS A 39 29.29 -6.70 -33.59
C LYS A 39 29.62 -7.48 -32.32
N ARG A 40 30.89 -7.63 -31.95
CA ARG A 40 31.31 -8.33 -30.73
C ARG A 40 30.84 -7.63 -29.45
N LYS A 41 30.92 -6.30 -29.39
CA LYS A 41 30.43 -5.51 -28.22
C LYS A 41 28.91 -5.59 -28.10
N VAL A 42 28.19 -5.45 -29.21
CA VAL A 42 26.72 -5.58 -29.24
C VAL A 42 26.30 -7.00 -28.85
N LEU A 43 26.96 -8.03 -29.37
CA LEU A 43 26.70 -9.43 -29.02
C LEU A 43 26.92 -9.67 -27.51
N LEU A 44 28.00 -9.14 -26.93
CA LEU A 44 28.25 -9.22 -25.49
C LEU A 44 27.16 -8.50 -24.67
N CYS A 45 26.68 -7.34 -25.12
CA CYS A 45 25.57 -6.64 -24.45
C CYS A 45 24.28 -7.47 -24.50
N VAL A 46 23.92 -8.02 -25.68
CA VAL A 46 22.72 -8.85 -25.86
C VAL A 46 22.79 -10.09 -24.97
N LEU A 47 23.96 -10.76 -24.90
CA LEU A 47 24.15 -11.92 -24.03
C LEU A 47 23.99 -11.58 -22.54
N ARG A 48 24.45 -10.40 -22.09
CA ARG A 48 24.26 -9.94 -20.70
C ARG A 48 22.79 -9.66 -20.39
N TYR A 49 22.05 -9.00 -21.28
CA TYR A 49 20.62 -8.76 -21.10
C TYR A 49 19.80 -10.06 -21.11
N LEU A 50 20.17 -11.01 -21.97
CA LEU A 50 19.54 -12.33 -22.00
C LEU A 50 19.80 -13.09 -20.68
N GLY A 51 21.01 -13.00 -20.13
CA GLY A 51 21.34 -13.54 -18.80
C GLY A 51 20.49 -12.93 -17.68
N LEU A 52 20.33 -11.60 -17.67
CA LEU A 52 19.47 -10.92 -16.70
C LEU A 52 17.99 -11.32 -16.83
N ALA A 53 17.49 -11.51 -18.05
CA ALA A 53 16.14 -11.96 -18.30
C ALA A 53 15.90 -13.38 -17.74
N VAL A 54 16.85 -14.30 -17.93
CA VAL A 54 16.77 -15.66 -17.37
C VAL A 54 16.80 -15.63 -15.84
N ILE A 55 17.68 -14.83 -15.23
CA ILE A 55 17.75 -14.68 -13.78
C ILE A 55 16.43 -14.12 -13.24
N SER A 56 15.89 -13.08 -13.87
CA SER A 56 14.59 -12.50 -13.50
C SER A 56 13.46 -13.53 -13.59
N LEU A 57 13.41 -14.32 -14.66
CA LEU A 57 12.41 -15.39 -14.82
C LEU A 57 12.49 -16.42 -13.69
N VAL A 58 13.71 -16.84 -13.34
CA VAL A 58 13.94 -17.80 -12.24
C VAL A 58 13.50 -17.19 -10.90
N LEU A 59 13.88 -15.95 -10.62
CA LEU A 59 13.49 -15.28 -9.37
C LEU A 59 11.98 -15.13 -9.23
N HIS A 60 11.28 -14.71 -10.29
CA HIS A 60 9.81 -14.62 -10.28
C HIS A 60 9.16 -15.99 -10.09
N SER A 61 9.70 -17.03 -10.76
CA SER A 61 9.20 -18.40 -10.61
C SER A 61 9.36 -18.91 -9.18
N VAL A 62 10.51 -18.65 -8.56
CA VAL A 62 10.79 -18.99 -7.15
C VAL A 62 9.89 -18.21 -6.20
N GLN A 63 9.68 -16.91 -6.43
CA GLN A 63 8.79 -16.08 -5.63
C GLN A 63 7.36 -16.62 -5.63
N VAL A 64 6.82 -16.93 -6.81
CA VAL A 64 5.47 -17.50 -6.95
C VAL A 64 5.38 -18.86 -6.25
N TYR A 65 6.43 -19.69 -6.36
CA TYR A 65 6.48 -21.00 -5.70
C TYR A 65 6.49 -20.89 -4.17
N VAL A 66 7.34 -20.03 -3.59
CA VAL A 66 7.41 -19.82 -2.14
C VAL A 66 6.10 -19.24 -1.60
N PHE A 67 5.47 -18.35 -2.36
CA PHE A 67 4.16 -17.81 -2.01
C PHE A 67 3.06 -18.89 -2.04
N ALA A 68 3.09 -19.78 -3.04
CA ALA A 68 2.15 -20.90 -3.13
C ALA A 68 2.27 -21.87 -1.93
N LEU A 69 3.49 -22.27 -1.57
CA LEU A 69 3.75 -23.13 -0.40
C LEU A 69 3.31 -22.47 0.92
N SER A 70 3.57 -21.17 1.06
CA SER A 70 3.14 -20.39 2.22
C SER A 70 1.61 -20.31 2.30
N GLY A 71 0.96 -20.14 1.15
CA GLY A 71 -0.49 -20.16 1.01
C GLY A 71 -1.11 -21.49 1.47
N GLU A 72 -0.53 -22.62 1.07
CA GLU A 72 -0.99 -23.94 1.52
C GLU A 72 -0.88 -24.11 3.03
N THR A 73 0.25 -23.69 3.60
CA THR A 73 0.51 -23.81 5.04
C THR A 73 -0.49 -22.97 5.85
N LEU A 74 -0.78 -21.75 5.38
CA LEU A 74 -1.76 -20.89 6.03
C LEU A 74 -3.19 -21.41 5.88
N THR A 75 -3.56 -21.96 4.71
CA THR A 75 -4.87 -22.61 4.50
C THR A 75 -5.03 -23.83 5.41
N LYS A 76 -4.00 -24.67 5.56
CA LYS A 76 -4.01 -25.80 6.51
C LYS A 76 -4.26 -25.33 7.95
N ARG A 77 -3.59 -24.26 8.39
CA ARG A 77 -3.79 -23.69 9.74
C ARG A 77 -5.17 -23.09 9.95
N LEU A 78 -5.69 -22.31 8.99
CA LEU A 78 -7.02 -21.71 9.09
C LEU A 78 -8.11 -22.79 9.12
N ARG A 79 -8.03 -23.79 8.23
CA ARG A 79 -8.97 -24.93 8.24
C ARG A 79 -8.94 -25.68 9.56
N SER A 80 -7.75 -25.96 10.12
CA SER A 80 -7.63 -26.63 11.41
C SER A 80 -8.25 -25.82 12.56
N LYS A 81 -8.04 -24.50 12.62
CA LYS A 81 -8.62 -23.63 13.66
C LYS A 81 -10.15 -23.50 13.52
N ALA A 82 -10.64 -23.31 12.30
CA ALA A 82 -12.08 -23.19 12.03
C ALA A 82 -12.81 -24.52 12.30
N PHE A 83 -12.25 -25.65 11.86
CA PHE A 83 -12.78 -26.98 12.18
C PHE A 83 -12.84 -27.21 13.70
N ARG A 84 -11.77 -26.87 14.43
CA ARG A 84 -11.75 -26.98 15.89
C ARG A 84 -12.78 -26.08 16.59
N ALA A 85 -13.08 -24.91 16.03
CA ALA A 85 -14.10 -24.01 16.55
C ALA A 85 -15.51 -24.57 16.32
N ILE A 86 -15.77 -25.17 15.15
CA ILE A 86 -17.05 -25.85 14.86
C ILE A 86 -17.29 -27.02 15.80
N LEU A 87 -16.26 -27.84 16.06
CA LEU A 87 -16.36 -28.97 16.99
C LEU A 87 -16.65 -28.58 18.45
N ARG A 88 -16.58 -27.29 18.80
CA ARG A 88 -16.91 -26.79 20.15
C ARG A 88 -18.34 -26.24 20.27
N GLN A 89 -19.12 -26.25 19.19
CA GLN A 89 -20.50 -25.74 19.22
C GLN A 89 -21.48 -26.75 19.80
N ASP A 90 -22.53 -26.23 20.44
CA ASP A 90 -23.60 -27.02 21.04
C ASP A 90 -24.45 -27.72 19.97
N ILE A 91 -25.10 -28.84 20.32
CA ILE A 91 -25.79 -29.68 19.32
C ILE A 91 -26.94 -28.93 18.61
N ALA A 92 -27.60 -28.00 19.31
CA ALA A 92 -28.65 -27.14 18.76
C ALA A 92 -28.16 -26.16 17.69
N PHE A 93 -26.84 -25.87 17.63
CA PHE A 93 -26.25 -25.07 16.57
C PHE A 93 -26.35 -25.77 15.20
N PHE A 94 -26.28 -27.11 15.17
CA PHE A 94 -26.30 -27.89 13.94
C PHE A 94 -27.70 -28.24 13.44
N ASP A 95 -28.75 -27.94 14.23
CA ASP A 95 -30.14 -28.19 13.87
C ASP A 95 -30.70 -27.18 12.85
N GLN A 96 -30.00 -26.05 12.65
CA GLN A 96 -30.37 -25.04 11.64
C GLN A 96 -29.83 -25.45 10.25
N GLU A 97 -30.67 -25.40 9.20
CA GLU A 97 -30.26 -25.76 7.82
C GLU A 97 -29.01 -25.00 7.34
N GLU A 98 -28.84 -23.74 7.77
CA GLU A 98 -27.69 -22.89 7.43
C GLU A 98 -26.37 -23.30 8.12
N HIS A 99 -26.46 -24.03 9.23
CA HIS A 99 -25.34 -24.53 10.05
C HIS A 99 -25.23 -26.06 10.00
N SER A 100 -25.92 -26.69 9.05
CA SER A 100 -25.73 -28.10 8.74
C SER A 100 -24.26 -28.38 8.45
N THR A 101 -23.78 -29.53 8.94
CA THR A 101 -22.38 -29.96 8.80
C THR A 101 -21.92 -29.98 7.34
N GLY A 102 -22.80 -30.29 6.38
CA GLY A 102 -22.51 -30.24 4.95
C GLY A 102 -22.33 -28.81 4.40
N ALA A 103 -23.17 -27.88 4.83
CA ALA A 103 -23.09 -26.46 4.46
C ALA A 103 -21.84 -25.80 5.05
N LEU A 104 -21.51 -26.09 6.31
CA LEU A 104 -20.31 -25.60 6.99
C LEU A 104 -19.03 -26.14 6.37
N CYS A 105 -18.96 -27.44 6.01
CA CYS A 105 -17.80 -28.01 5.34
C CYS A 105 -17.57 -27.37 3.96
N THR A 106 -18.66 -27.10 3.23
CA THR A 106 -18.60 -26.45 1.92
C THR A 106 -18.08 -25.03 2.06
N ARG A 107 -18.60 -24.23 3.01
CA ARG A 107 -18.10 -22.87 3.30
C ARG A 107 -16.63 -22.87 3.76
N LEU A 108 -16.23 -23.80 4.62
CA LEU A 108 -14.82 -23.95 5.05
C LEU A 108 -13.87 -24.30 3.90
N ALA A 109 -14.35 -25.07 2.92
CA ALA A 109 -13.57 -25.43 1.75
C ALA A 109 -13.44 -24.26 0.77
N THR A 110 -14.53 -23.52 0.52
CA THR A 110 -14.59 -22.45 -0.48
C THR A 110 -14.07 -21.11 0.04
N GLU A 111 -14.51 -20.64 1.22
CA GLU A 111 -14.17 -19.31 1.74
C GLU A 111 -12.71 -19.22 2.21
N VAL A 112 -12.17 -20.28 2.82
CA VAL A 112 -10.75 -20.31 3.25
C VAL A 112 -9.79 -20.39 2.04
N SER A 113 -10.27 -20.91 0.91
CA SER A 113 -9.50 -20.94 -0.36
C SER A 113 -9.57 -19.60 -1.11
N ALA A 114 -10.68 -18.86 -1.02
CA ALA A 114 -10.80 -17.51 -1.57
C ALA A 114 -9.81 -16.52 -0.91
N VAL A 115 -9.53 -16.71 0.38
CA VAL A 115 -8.48 -15.98 1.11
C VAL A 115 -7.09 -16.26 0.51
N GLN A 116 -6.88 -17.36 -0.22
CA GLN A 116 -5.62 -17.68 -0.89
C GLN A 116 -5.28 -16.76 -2.07
N GLY A 117 -6.28 -16.22 -2.77
CA GLY A 117 -6.10 -15.18 -3.80
C GLY A 117 -6.05 -13.75 -3.21
N ALA A 118 -6.75 -13.51 -2.10
CA ALA A 118 -6.88 -12.18 -1.50
C ALA A 118 -5.88 -11.89 -0.33
N ARG A 119 -4.94 -12.81 -0.10
CA ARG A 119 -4.04 -12.86 1.09
C ARG A 119 -3.03 -11.72 1.19
N GLY A 120 -2.72 -11.00 0.11
CA GLY A 120 -1.87 -9.80 0.19
C GLY A 120 -2.58 -8.59 0.81
N VAL A 121 -3.90 -8.45 0.58
CA VAL A 121 -4.66 -7.23 0.85
C VAL A 121 -5.58 -7.35 2.07
N LEU A 122 -5.87 -8.56 2.53
CA LEU A 122 -6.75 -8.81 3.68
C LEU A 122 -6.06 -8.73 5.05
N PHE A 123 -4.75 -9.04 5.11
CA PHE A 123 -3.99 -9.04 6.36
C PHE A 123 -3.32 -7.70 6.68
N VAL A 124 -3.33 -6.79 5.71
CA VAL A 124 -2.65 -5.51 5.75
C VAL A 124 -3.69 -4.41 5.56
N GLY A 125 -3.83 -3.53 6.56
CA GLY A 125 -4.45 -2.23 6.33
C GLY A 125 -3.41 -1.34 5.67
N ILE A 126 -3.60 -1.00 4.40
CA ILE A 126 -2.71 -0.11 3.66
C ILE A 126 -3.33 1.28 3.68
N VAL A 127 -2.64 2.24 4.30
CA VAL A 127 -2.94 3.66 4.12
C VAL A 127 -1.97 4.19 3.07
N SER A 128 -2.45 4.33 1.83
CA SER A 128 -1.66 4.83 0.71
C SER A 128 -1.60 6.36 0.71
N GLN A 129 -0.48 6.91 0.23
CA GLN A 129 -0.13 8.34 0.17
C GLN A 129 -1.15 9.24 -0.55
N GLN A 130 -2.06 8.68 -1.36
CA GLN A 130 -3.20 9.39 -1.92
C GLN A 130 -4.46 9.00 -1.15
N SER A 131 -4.83 9.79 -0.15
CA SER A 131 -6.11 9.69 0.55
C SER A 131 -7.25 10.16 -0.35
N ALA A 132 -7.54 9.37 -1.39
CA ALA A 132 -8.71 9.58 -2.23
C ALA A 132 -9.96 9.34 -1.37
N LEU A 133 -10.73 10.40 -1.16
CA LEU A 133 -12.08 10.30 -0.66
C LEU A 133 -13.00 10.12 -1.86
N PHE A 134 -13.91 9.15 -1.75
CA PHE A 134 -14.95 8.94 -2.75
C PHE A 134 -16.01 10.03 -2.62
N ASP A 135 -16.75 10.29 -3.70
CA ASP A 135 -17.91 11.20 -3.75
C ASP A 135 -19.10 10.61 -2.96
N MET A 136 -18.94 10.46 -1.66
CA MET A 136 -19.91 9.91 -0.70
C MET A 136 -19.72 10.60 0.67
N SER A 137 -20.61 10.34 1.63
CA SER A 137 -20.48 10.91 2.98
C SER A 137 -19.17 10.49 3.68
N ILE A 138 -18.73 11.23 4.70
CA ILE A 138 -17.58 10.82 5.55
C ILE A 138 -17.85 9.43 6.16
N ARG A 139 -19.08 9.20 6.64
CA ARG A 139 -19.51 7.92 7.19
C ARG A 139 -19.33 6.78 6.21
N GLU A 140 -19.85 6.91 5.00
CA GLU A 140 -19.73 5.89 3.94
C GLU A 140 -18.28 5.69 3.52
N ASN A 141 -17.51 6.78 3.43
CA ASN A 141 -16.09 6.74 3.15
C ASN A 141 -15.34 5.90 4.19
N ILE A 142 -15.66 6.03 5.48
CA ILE A 142 -15.04 5.23 6.54
C ILE A 142 -15.54 3.78 6.48
N ALA A 143 -16.86 3.59 6.37
CA ALA A 143 -17.50 2.28 6.30
C ALA A 143 -16.96 1.41 5.15
N TYR A 144 -16.59 2.04 4.03
CA TYR A 144 -15.97 1.36 2.88
C TYR A 144 -14.67 0.60 3.22
N GLY A 145 -14.03 0.90 4.35
CA GLY A 145 -12.87 0.17 4.84
C GLY A 145 -13.15 -1.29 5.21
N ASP A 146 -14.40 -1.65 5.47
CA ASP A 146 -14.81 -3.02 5.80
C ASP A 146 -16.01 -3.49 4.97
N ASN A 147 -15.70 -4.09 3.81
CA ASN A 147 -16.70 -4.70 2.93
C ASN A 147 -17.19 -6.08 3.40
N SER A 148 -16.78 -6.54 4.59
CA SER A 148 -17.14 -7.89 5.10
C SER A 148 -18.46 -7.87 5.87
N ARG A 149 -18.82 -6.73 6.46
CA ARG A 149 -20.04 -6.54 7.25
C ARG A 149 -21.02 -5.67 6.48
N LYS A 150 -22.31 -6.06 6.51
CA LYS A 150 -23.37 -5.39 5.75
C LYS A 150 -23.76 -4.04 6.35
N ASP A 151 -23.68 -3.93 7.68
CA ASP A 151 -24.00 -2.71 8.43
C ASP A 151 -22.92 -2.45 9.48
N ILE A 152 -22.33 -1.25 9.45
CA ILE A 152 -21.37 -0.77 10.44
C ILE A 152 -22.11 0.20 11.36
N SER A 153 -22.05 -0.05 12.67
CA SER A 153 -22.77 0.77 13.64
C SER A 153 -22.16 2.17 13.74
N LEU A 154 -23.00 3.20 13.92
CA LEU A 154 -22.56 4.58 14.15
C LEU A 154 -21.58 4.71 15.31
N ASN A 155 -21.79 3.94 16.38
CA ASN A 155 -20.89 3.93 17.54
C ASN A 155 -19.47 3.51 17.16
N GLU A 156 -19.33 2.55 16.26
CA GLU A 156 -18.02 2.08 15.80
C GLU A 156 -17.32 3.13 14.93
N ILE A 157 -18.08 3.83 14.07
CA ILE A 157 -17.58 4.95 13.26
C ILE A 157 -17.09 6.09 14.16
N ILE A 158 -17.83 6.39 15.23
CA ILE A 158 -17.43 7.37 16.24
C ILE A 158 -16.14 6.94 16.96
N GLN A 159 -15.98 5.66 17.29
CA GLN A 159 -14.75 5.18 17.93
C GLN A 159 -13.55 5.33 16.99
N VAL A 160 -13.64 4.86 15.74
CA VAL A 160 -12.50 4.95 14.82
C VAL A 160 -12.15 6.39 14.42
N THR A 161 -13.12 7.30 14.39
CA THR A 161 -12.86 8.73 14.15
C THR A 161 -12.20 9.42 15.35
N LYS A 162 -12.48 8.96 16.58
CA LYS A 162 -11.75 9.37 17.79
C LYS A 162 -10.32 8.83 17.79
N ASP A 163 -10.15 7.55 17.43
CA ASP A 163 -8.83 6.93 17.32
C ASP A 163 -7.97 7.60 16.25
N ALA A 164 -8.59 8.01 15.12
CA ALA A 164 -7.94 8.77 14.06
C ALA A 164 -7.84 10.29 14.33
N ASN A 165 -8.30 10.75 15.50
CA ASN A 165 -8.21 12.14 15.95
C ASN A 165 -8.80 13.17 14.96
N ILE A 166 -9.97 12.85 14.41
CA ILE A 166 -10.72 13.74 13.51
C ILE A 166 -12.17 13.97 13.98
N HIS A 167 -12.62 13.28 15.02
CA HIS A 167 -13.98 13.37 15.53
C HIS A 167 -14.40 14.82 15.84
N ASP A 168 -13.58 15.58 16.57
CA ASP A 168 -13.87 16.97 16.93
C ASP A 168 -14.04 17.87 15.70
N PHE A 169 -13.25 17.62 14.64
CA PHE A 169 -13.39 18.34 13.38
C PHE A 169 -14.69 17.98 12.65
N ILE A 170 -15.06 16.69 12.65
CA ILE A 170 -16.30 16.22 12.03
C ILE A 170 -17.51 16.83 12.75
N GLU A 171 -17.50 16.92 14.08
CA GLU A 171 -18.59 17.55 14.85
C GLU A 171 -18.79 19.03 14.54
N LEU A 172 -17.73 19.73 14.10
CA LEU A 172 -17.80 21.14 13.69
C LEU A 172 -18.40 21.33 12.29
N LEU A 173 -18.57 20.26 11.50
CA LEU A 173 -19.15 20.34 10.17
C LEU A 173 -20.68 20.50 10.25
N PRO A 174 -21.30 21.25 9.31
CA PRO A 174 -22.75 21.48 9.32
C PRO A 174 -23.61 20.21 9.29
N HIS A 175 -23.06 19.12 8.71
CA HIS A 175 -23.73 17.83 8.57
C HIS A 175 -22.98 16.69 9.25
N GLY A 176 -21.99 16.98 10.10
CA GLY A 176 -21.26 15.94 10.82
C GLY A 176 -20.63 14.88 9.91
N ASP A 177 -20.87 13.61 10.25
CA ASP A 177 -20.43 12.43 9.51
C ASP A 177 -21.18 12.20 8.18
N GLU A 178 -22.32 12.87 7.98
CA GLU A 178 -23.08 12.88 6.72
C GLU A 178 -22.54 13.90 5.71
N THR A 179 -21.50 14.64 6.06
CA THR A 179 -20.87 15.61 5.15
C THR A 179 -20.34 14.93 3.91
N MET A 180 -20.73 15.41 2.72
CA MET A 180 -20.29 14.85 1.44
C MET A 180 -18.81 15.16 1.17
N CYS A 181 -18.05 14.14 0.77
CA CYS A 181 -16.64 14.26 0.37
C CYS A 181 -16.49 14.23 -1.16
N GLY A 182 -15.24 14.40 -1.62
CA GLY A 182 -14.86 14.16 -3.02
C GLY A 182 -14.83 15.41 -3.90
N ALA A 183 -14.83 15.22 -5.22
CA ALA A 183 -14.74 16.29 -6.21
C ALA A 183 -15.96 17.23 -6.20
N HIS A 184 -17.13 16.69 -5.82
CA HIS A 184 -18.40 17.42 -5.75
C HIS A 184 -18.83 17.79 -4.31
N GLY A 185 -18.02 17.43 -3.31
CA GLY A 185 -18.30 17.65 -1.89
C GLY A 185 -17.45 18.73 -1.23
N THR A 186 -17.43 18.72 0.10
CA THR A 186 -16.58 19.59 0.92
C THR A 186 -15.10 19.28 0.66
N GLN A 187 -14.31 20.33 0.42
CA GLN A 187 -12.87 20.22 0.23
C GLN A 187 -12.18 20.12 1.58
N PHE A 188 -11.39 19.06 1.76
CA PHE A 188 -10.60 18.81 2.97
C PHE A 188 -9.12 19.09 2.72
N SER A 189 -8.39 19.50 3.76
CA SER A 189 -6.93 19.55 3.70
C SER A 189 -6.35 18.15 3.62
N ASP A 190 -5.12 18.02 3.14
CA ASP A 190 -4.51 16.68 2.98
C ASP A 190 -4.32 15.97 4.32
N GLY A 191 -4.01 16.71 5.40
CA GLY A 191 -4.00 16.16 6.75
C GLY A 191 -5.38 15.67 7.24
N GLN A 192 -6.47 16.35 6.88
CA GLN A 192 -7.82 15.89 7.18
C GLN A 192 -8.17 14.64 6.39
N LYS A 193 -7.87 14.61 5.08
CA LYS A 193 -8.09 13.42 4.24
C LYS A 193 -7.28 12.23 4.75
N GLN A 194 -6.05 12.45 5.21
CA GLN A 194 -5.20 11.41 5.79
C GLN A 194 -5.82 10.82 7.08
N ARG A 195 -6.37 11.65 7.96
CA ARG A 195 -7.07 11.17 9.17
C ARG A 195 -8.35 10.41 8.83
N ILE A 196 -9.11 10.82 7.81
CA ILE A 196 -10.28 10.05 7.32
C ILE A 196 -9.83 8.70 6.74
N ALA A 197 -8.76 8.68 5.95
CA ALA A 197 -8.18 7.45 5.42
C ALA A 197 -7.63 6.53 6.53
N SER A 198 -7.08 7.11 7.60
CA SER A 198 -6.69 6.39 8.81
C SER A 198 -7.92 5.74 9.46
N ALA A 199 -8.98 6.49 9.74
CA ALA A 199 -10.23 5.94 10.27
C ALA A 199 -10.79 4.78 9.41
N ARG A 200 -10.74 4.93 8.07
CA ARG A 200 -11.09 3.87 7.10
C ARG A 200 -10.22 2.62 7.22
N ALA A 201 -8.93 2.75 7.52
CA ALA A 201 -8.07 1.59 7.77
C ALA A 201 -8.34 0.97 9.15
N LEU A 202 -8.65 1.78 10.16
CA LEU A 202 -8.91 1.33 11.53
C LEU A 202 -10.21 0.52 11.66
N ILE A 203 -11.25 0.85 10.88
CA ILE A 203 -12.57 0.16 10.93
C ILE A 203 -12.46 -1.34 10.65
N ARG A 204 -11.46 -1.76 9.87
CA ARG A 204 -11.20 -3.16 9.53
C ARG A 204 -10.48 -3.92 10.65
N ASN A 205 -10.01 -3.22 11.67
CA ASN A 205 -9.18 -3.74 12.75
C ASN A 205 -8.03 -4.67 12.26
N PRO A 206 -7.15 -4.18 11.36
CA PRO A 206 -6.12 -5.02 10.75
C PRO A 206 -5.05 -5.43 11.78
N LYS A 207 -4.51 -6.64 11.64
CA LYS A 207 -3.43 -7.16 12.50
C LYS A 207 -2.08 -6.48 12.24
N ILE A 208 -1.88 -6.03 11.00
CA ILE A 208 -0.71 -5.31 10.52
C ILE A 208 -1.19 -4.05 9.83
N LEU A 209 -0.74 -2.89 10.31
CA LEU A 209 -1.05 -1.58 9.73
C LEU A 209 0.23 -1.05 9.07
N LEU A 210 0.19 -0.84 7.75
CA LEU A 210 1.28 -0.24 6.98
C LEU A 210 0.93 1.21 6.69
N LEU A 211 1.83 2.10 7.08
CA LEU A 211 1.65 3.55 7.02
C LEU A 211 2.74 4.06 6.09
N ASP A 212 2.35 4.48 4.88
CA ASP A 212 3.32 5.05 3.95
C ASP A 212 3.66 6.47 4.41
N GLU A 213 4.87 6.65 4.93
CA GLU A 213 5.32 7.91 5.51
C GLU A 213 5.39 9.00 4.42
N ALA A 214 4.49 10.00 4.50
CA ALA A 214 4.57 11.20 3.67
C ALA A 214 5.26 12.31 4.47
N THR A 215 6.59 12.21 4.63
CA THR A 215 7.44 13.17 5.32
C THR A 215 7.57 14.54 4.62
N SER A 216 6.65 14.93 3.72
CA SER A 216 6.87 16.12 2.87
C SER A 216 5.76 17.16 2.80
N ALA A 217 4.64 17.06 3.53
CA ALA A 217 3.55 18.03 3.34
C ALA A 217 2.62 18.30 4.55
N LEU A 218 3.06 18.13 5.80
CA LEU A 218 2.27 18.59 6.96
C LEU A 218 2.94 19.75 7.70
N ASP A 219 2.15 20.79 7.99
CA ASP A 219 2.48 21.83 8.96
C ASP A 219 2.77 21.19 10.33
N SER A 220 3.85 21.62 10.96
CA SER A 220 4.42 21.11 12.23
C SER A 220 3.41 20.95 13.38
N GLU A 221 2.32 21.71 13.38
CA GLU A 221 1.25 21.63 14.39
C GLU A 221 0.31 20.43 14.15
N ASN A 222 0.02 20.11 12.89
CA ASN A 222 -0.85 19.00 12.51
C ASN A 222 -0.15 17.64 12.58
N GLU A 223 1.16 17.60 12.36
CA GLU A 223 1.96 16.37 12.37
C GLU A 223 1.94 15.69 13.74
N LYS A 224 2.12 16.47 14.82
CA LYS A 224 2.10 15.93 16.19
C LYS A 224 0.76 15.30 16.55
N ILE A 225 -0.33 15.95 16.11
CA ILE A 225 -1.71 15.51 16.36
C ILE A 225 -2.04 14.24 15.57
N VAL A 226 -1.54 14.11 14.34
CA VAL A 226 -1.65 12.89 13.52
C VAL A 226 -0.81 11.77 14.13
N GLN A 227 0.41 12.07 14.59
CA GLN A 227 1.31 11.08 15.16
C GLN A 227 0.80 10.54 16.50
N ASP A 228 0.16 11.37 17.31
CA ASP A 228 -0.51 10.92 18.53
C ASP A 228 -1.75 10.05 18.25
N ALA A 229 -2.46 10.28 17.14
CA ALA A 229 -3.54 9.41 16.69
C ALA A 229 -2.99 8.04 16.23
N LEU A 230 -1.91 8.09 15.47
CA LEU A 230 -1.20 6.92 14.95
C LEU A 230 -0.66 6.05 16.08
N ASN A 231 0.04 6.66 17.04
CA ASN A 231 0.59 5.99 18.20
C ASN A 231 -0.50 5.32 19.05
N ARG A 232 -1.67 5.97 19.22
CA ARG A 232 -2.83 5.38 19.90
C ARG A 232 -3.38 4.18 19.13
N ALA A 233 -3.52 4.29 17.81
CA ALA A 233 -3.94 3.18 16.95
C ALA A 233 -2.96 2.00 16.93
N GLN A 234 -1.67 2.25 17.24
CA GLN A 234 -0.61 1.25 17.25
C GLN A 234 -0.48 0.46 18.57
N GLN A 235 -1.05 0.92 19.70
CA GLN A 235 -0.81 0.32 21.02
C GLN A 235 -1.16 -1.17 21.16
N ASN A 236 -1.89 -1.77 20.22
CA ASN A 236 -2.21 -3.21 20.19
C ASN A 236 -1.94 -3.89 18.83
N ARG A 237 -1.17 -3.27 17.93
CA ARG A 237 -0.98 -3.74 16.55
C ARG A 237 0.50 -3.77 16.15
N PHE A 238 0.86 -4.73 15.30
CA PHE A 238 2.21 -4.80 14.75
C PHE A 238 2.30 -3.79 13.61
N SER A 239 2.96 -2.65 13.82
CA SER A 239 3.14 -1.58 12.84
C SER A 239 4.55 -1.64 12.24
N LEU A 240 4.62 -1.44 10.91
CA LEU A 240 5.86 -1.13 10.19
C LEU A 240 5.67 0.29 9.65
N LEU A 241 6.46 1.22 10.19
CA LEU A 241 6.77 2.50 9.56
C LEU A 241 7.79 2.24 8.45
#